data_AF-A0A2D7NFW7-F1
#
_entry.id   AF-A0A2D7NFW7-F1
#
_cell.length_a   1.000
_cell.length_b   1.000
_cell.length_c   1.000
_cell.angle_alpha   90.00
_cell.angle_beta   90.00
_cell.angle_gamma   90.00
#
_symmetry.space_group_name_H-M   'P 1'
#
loop_
_entity.id
_entity.type
_entity.pdbx_description
1 polymer ?
#
loop_
_entity_poly.entity_id
_entity_poly.type
_entity_poly.pdbx_seq_one_letter_code
_entity_poly.pdbx_strand_id
1 'polypeptide(L)'
;MLPILMLALILILTGVIARQGLLSAFLHMVCVITAGAIAFALWEPLGLAGMDSVGGFAAYMMGSTLVLIFLVALVVLRLAADQLVPNNMNFEPRTNWVGATLCGFVGAFLSVGMLAIGIGMLQFKAGGLNYRGWTRDVSTGTPGPYSNMAMIPAAGTARFYEMLSVGSFAPMINGGPLKQQYPEIETMSWSLLRDGYVGSSGSGRAWIQPNSISIGGNEALFVSNFSSSSLNPDFPKFNGAYIVPLSVDSSAFDNGSQFTLSNAQARLIAPASSSSAKGVTSFPALFMQPEDDGQMAVFAFDDSNNFVTNQPGKQDLDFVLVFPADEIGPPVQGDYHIQIKGTRLELPTITTSTEGVVALSEFGGEATNKQLPTGDGRPLGPEEIQVNNKIPIRISYNAQGGLRLDKDNFITSGSGEFPNSGPKQQISKANRITNFYEPPDTLMVQLTCGRGMTINTDKLRQEGYGDQPLLLVDQYGNTFEPFGFIRKGQTETYINYNPLTPLTKVSDLPALPSSGNTTLFVLYRLPEDTVVREVRCGDIPIGSTNLKVLFKK
;
A
#
# COMPACT_ATOMS: atom_id res chain seq x y z
N MET A 1 -26.32 11.63 0.04
CA MET A 1 -26.71 11.42 -1.38
C MET A 1 -26.45 10.00 -1.86
N LEU A 2 -25.24 9.43 -1.66
CA LEU A 2 -24.91 8.08 -2.12
C LEU A 2 -25.87 6.95 -1.64
N PRO A 3 -26.30 6.89 -0.36
CA PRO A 3 -27.24 5.85 0.09
C PRO A 3 -28.60 5.92 -0.62
N ILE A 4 -29.06 7.13 -0.98
CA ILE A 4 -30.33 7.34 -1.69
C ILE A 4 -30.22 6.83 -3.13
N LEU A 5 -29.08 7.07 -3.80
CA LEU A 5 -28.82 6.54 -5.14
C LEU A 5 -28.79 5.00 -5.13
N MET A 6 -28.17 4.39 -4.12
CA MET A 6 -28.16 2.94 -3.96
C MET A 6 -29.57 2.39 -3.76
N LEU A 7 -30.40 3.05 -2.94
CA LEU A 7 -31.80 2.67 -2.77
C LEU A 7 -32.59 2.75 -4.08
N ALA A 8 -32.42 3.83 -4.85
CA ALA A 8 -33.07 3.98 -6.15
C ALA A 8 -32.64 2.86 -7.12
N LEU A 9 -31.35 2.52 -7.14
CA LEU A 9 -30.82 1.43 -7.96
C LEU A 9 -31.44 0.07 -7.57
N ILE A 10 -31.57 -0.21 -6.27
CA ILE A 10 -32.23 -1.42 -5.77
C ILE A 10 -33.68 -1.48 -6.27
N LEU A 11 -34.44 -0.38 -6.17
CA LEU A 11 -35.84 -0.35 -6.63
C LEU A 11 -35.97 -0.56 -8.15
N ILE A 12 -35.07 0.03 -8.94
CA ILE A 12 -35.05 -0.15 -10.39
C ILE A 12 -34.76 -1.62 -10.75
N LEU A 13 -33.70 -2.20 -10.17
CA LEU A 13 -33.34 -3.60 -10.41
C LEU A 13 -34.44 -4.56 -9.95
N THR A 14 -35.05 -4.29 -8.80
CA THR A 14 -36.21 -5.05 -8.30
C THR A 14 -37.33 -5.06 -9.33
N GLY A 15 -37.66 -3.89 -9.89
CA GLY A 15 -38.69 -3.76 -10.92
C GLY A 15 -38.36 -4.50 -12.22
N VAL A 16 -37.09 -4.53 -12.62
CA VAL A 16 -36.64 -5.27 -13.81
C VAL A 16 -36.74 -6.79 -13.59
N ILE A 17 -36.26 -7.29 -12.45
CA ILE A 17 -36.29 -8.72 -12.12
C ILE A 17 -37.73 -9.20 -11.94
N ALA A 18 -38.57 -8.42 -11.26
CA ALA A 18 -39.96 -8.80 -10.96
C ALA A 18 -40.83 -8.97 -12.22
N ARG A 19 -40.52 -8.27 -13.32
CA ARG A 19 -41.25 -8.38 -14.60
C ARG A 19 -41.13 -9.76 -15.26
N GLN A 20 -40.14 -10.56 -14.88
CA GLN A 20 -39.90 -11.88 -15.47
C GLN A 20 -40.72 -13.00 -14.82
N GLY A 21 -41.49 -12.71 -13.76
CA GLY A 21 -42.29 -13.68 -13.02
C GLY A 21 -41.54 -14.35 -11.85
N LEU A 22 -42.30 -15.03 -10.99
CA LEU A 22 -41.87 -15.52 -9.68
C LEU A 22 -40.71 -16.51 -9.76
N LEU A 23 -40.86 -17.60 -10.52
CA LEU A 23 -39.82 -18.63 -10.59
C LEU A 23 -38.54 -18.07 -11.21
N SER A 24 -38.62 -17.23 -12.25
CA SER A 24 -37.44 -16.56 -12.81
C SER A 24 -36.73 -15.66 -11.78
N ALA A 25 -37.49 -14.85 -11.03
CA ALA A 25 -36.96 -13.97 -9.99
C ALA A 25 -36.35 -14.75 -8.82
N PHE A 26 -36.97 -15.87 -8.42
CA PHE A 26 -36.43 -16.77 -7.40
C PHE A 26 -35.12 -17.41 -7.85
N LEU A 27 -35.06 -17.96 -9.07
CA LEU A 27 -33.83 -18.51 -9.62
C LEU A 27 -32.73 -17.44 -9.73
N HIS A 28 -33.08 -16.23 -10.15
CA HIS A 28 -32.13 -15.12 -10.18
C HIS A 28 -31.58 -14.80 -8.78
N MET A 29 -32.43 -14.74 -7.76
CA MET A 29 -32.01 -14.54 -6.36
C MET A 29 -31.03 -15.64 -5.92
N VAL A 30 -31.32 -16.91 -6.21
CA VAL A 30 -30.41 -18.02 -5.90
C VAL A 30 -29.07 -17.87 -6.63
N CYS A 31 -29.08 -17.53 -7.92
CA CYS A 31 -27.86 -17.25 -8.67
C CYS A 31 -27.04 -16.12 -8.04
N VAL A 32 -27.67 -15.03 -7.61
CA VAL A 32 -27.00 -13.90 -6.95
C VAL A 32 -26.36 -14.34 -5.63
N ILE A 33 -27.09 -15.09 -4.80
CA ILE A 33 -26.57 -15.61 -3.52
C ILE A 33 -25.32 -16.45 -3.76
N THR A 34 -25.41 -17.43 -4.65
CA THR A 34 -24.29 -18.34 -4.98
C THR A 34 -23.13 -17.59 -5.64
N ALA A 35 -23.39 -16.67 -6.57
CA ALA A 35 -22.36 -15.86 -7.23
C ALA A 35 -21.58 -15.00 -6.24
N GLY A 36 -22.25 -14.37 -5.26
CA GLY A 36 -21.55 -13.60 -4.23
C GLY A 36 -20.73 -14.46 -3.27
N ALA A 37 -21.17 -15.69 -2.97
CA ALA A 37 -20.39 -16.63 -2.18
C ALA A 37 -19.10 -17.03 -2.93
N ILE A 38 -19.20 -17.32 -4.23
CA ILE A 38 -18.04 -17.60 -5.10
C ILE A 38 -17.11 -16.37 -5.15
N ALA A 39 -17.67 -15.16 -5.28
CA ALA A 39 -16.89 -13.93 -5.30
C ALA A 39 -16.09 -13.75 -4.01
N PHE A 40 -16.71 -13.90 -2.83
CA PHE A 40 -15.99 -13.79 -1.55
C PHE A 40 -14.98 -14.91 -1.29
N ALA A 41 -15.17 -16.08 -1.89
CA ALA A 41 -14.19 -17.17 -1.79
C ALA A 41 -12.94 -16.93 -2.67
N LEU A 42 -13.08 -16.25 -3.80
CA LEU A 42 -12.02 -16.12 -4.82
C LEU A 42 -11.38 -14.73 -4.93
N TRP A 43 -12.03 -13.67 -4.44
CA TRP A 43 -11.59 -12.29 -4.67
C TRP A 43 -10.22 -11.98 -4.07
N GLU A 44 -9.91 -12.47 -2.88
CA GLU A 44 -8.65 -12.19 -2.19
C GLU A 44 -7.47 -12.84 -2.91
N PRO A 45 -7.40 -14.18 -3.12
CA PRO A 45 -6.24 -14.79 -3.77
C PRO A 45 -6.03 -14.27 -5.21
N LEU A 46 -7.11 -14.06 -5.96
CA LEU A 46 -7.02 -13.52 -7.32
C LEU A 46 -6.68 -12.02 -7.33
N GLY A 47 -7.16 -11.27 -6.34
CA GLY A 47 -6.88 -9.85 -6.18
C GLY A 47 -5.41 -9.61 -5.85
N LEU A 48 -4.87 -10.36 -4.88
CA LEU A 48 -3.48 -10.29 -4.47
C LEU A 48 -2.53 -10.73 -5.60
N ALA A 49 -2.80 -11.84 -6.28
CA ALA A 49 -2.02 -12.27 -7.45
C ALA A 49 -2.07 -11.22 -8.59
N GLY A 50 -3.21 -10.54 -8.73
CA GLY A 50 -3.37 -9.44 -9.65
C GLY A 50 -2.59 -8.17 -9.27
N MET A 51 -2.41 -7.88 -7.97
CA MET A 51 -1.66 -6.70 -7.53
C MET A 51 -0.19 -6.78 -7.93
N ASP A 52 0.41 -7.96 -7.88
CA ASP A 52 1.82 -8.16 -8.24
C ASP A 52 2.08 -8.01 -9.75
N SER A 53 1.05 -8.21 -10.59
CA SER A 53 1.20 -8.22 -12.05
C SER A 53 0.88 -6.90 -12.76
N VAL A 54 0.07 -6.00 -12.16
CA VAL A 54 -0.53 -4.86 -12.89
C VAL A 54 0.05 -3.49 -12.50
N GLY A 55 1.18 -3.44 -11.76
CA GLY A 55 1.93 -2.21 -11.48
C GLY A 55 1.06 -1.06 -10.94
N GLY A 56 0.99 0.07 -11.65
CA GLY A 56 0.25 1.27 -11.22
C GLY A 56 -1.27 1.11 -11.06
N PHE A 57 -1.87 0.00 -11.52
CA PHE A 57 -3.29 -0.30 -11.27
C PHE A 57 -3.52 -1.21 -10.05
N ALA A 58 -2.46 -1.64 -9.37
CA ALA A 58 -2.56 -2.53 -8.20
C ALA A 58 -3.58 -2.03 -7.16
N ALA A 59 -3.66 -0.72 -6.94
CA ALA A 59 -4.56 -0.12 -5.97
C ALA A 59 -6.07 -0.24 -6.28
N TYR A 60 -6.44 -0.64 -7.50
CA TYR A 60 -7.83 -0.89 -7.92
C TYR A 60 -8.17 -2.37 -8.01
N MET A 61 -7.17 -3.27 -7.88
CA MET A 61 -7.35 -4.69 -8.16
C MET A 61 -8.33 -5.35 -7.20
N MET A 62 -8.22 -5.11 -5.89
CA MET A 62 -9.06 -5.80 -4.90
C MET A 62 -10.56 -5.57 -5.11
N GLY A 63 -10.96 -4.30 -5.29
CA GLY A 63 -12.36 -3.96 -5.54
C GLY A 63 -12.87 -4.40 -6.92
N SER A 64 -12.06 -4.25 -7.96
CA SER A 64 -12.45 -4.66 -9.33
C SER A 64 -12.54 -6.17 -9.48
N THR A 65 -11.63 -6.94 -8.88
CA THR A 65 -11.65 -8.40 -8.88
C THR A 65 -12.90 -8.96 -8.21
N LEU A 66 -13.30 -8.42 -7.05
CA LEU A 66 -14.53 -8.84 -6.37
C LEU A 66 -15.77 -8.67 -7.28
N VAL A 67 -15.91 -7.49 -7.90
CA VAL A 67 -17.05 -7.18 -8.79
C VAL A 67 -17.00 -8.03 -10.05
N LEU A 68 -15.81 -8.20 -10.65
CA LEU A 68 -15.65 -8.98 -11.88
C LEU A 68 -16.01 -10.44 -11.67
N ILE A 69 -15.51 -11.08 -10.60
CA ILE A 69 -15.83 -12.47 -10.28
C ILE A 69 -17.34 -12.62 -10.04
N PHE A 70 -17.94 -11.70 -9.28
CA PHE A 70 -19.38 -11.71 -9.05
C PHE A 70 -20.17 -11.64 -10.37
N LEU A 71 -19.83 -10.71 -11.26
CA LEU A 71 -20.51 -10.56 -12.55
C LEU A 71 -20.35 -11.78 -13.45
N VAL A 72 -19.13 -12.31 -13.58
CA VAL A 72 -18.87 -13.51 -14.39
C VAL A 72 -19.61 -14.72 -13.83
N ALA A 73 -19.53 -14.95 -12.52
CA ALA A 73 -20.23 -16.05 -11.87
C ALA A 73 -21.76 -15.91 -12.03
N LEU A 74 -22.31 -14.71 -11.86
CA LEU A 74 -23.73 -14.44 -12.04
C LEU A 74 -24.19 -14.72 -13.48
N VAL A 75 -23.44 -14.28 -14.48
CA VAL A 75 -23.76 -14.52 -15.90
C VAL A 75 -23.73 -16.03 -16.20
N VAL A 76 -22.69 -16.73 -15.78
CA VAL A 76 -22.56 -18.18 -16.01
C VAL A 76 -23.70 -18.95 -15.32
N LEU A 77 -23.96 -18.66 -14.05
CA LEU A 77 -25.04 -19.31 -13.30
C LEU A 77 -26.41 -19.00 -13.89
N ARG A 78 -26.61 -17.77 -14.41
CA ARG A 78 -27.88 -17.39 -15.00
C ARG A 78 -28.11 -18.10 -16.34
N LEU A 79 -27.10 -18.14 -17.21
CA LEU A 79 -27.18 -18.88 -18.47
C LEU A 79 -27.44 -20.37 -18.23
N ALA A 80 -26.78 -20.95 -17.22
CA ALA A 80 -27.03 -22.33 -16.81
C ALA A 80 -28.47 -22.54 -16.30
N ALA A 81 -28.98 -21.63 -15.45
CA ALA A 81 -30.35 -21.70 -14.96
C ALA A 81 -31.38 -21.60 -16.08
N ASP A 82 -31.17 -20.68 -17.04
CA ASP A 82 -32.07 -20.51 -18.19
C ASP A 82 -32.05 -21.74 -19.12
N GLN A 83 -30.91 -22.44 -19.24
CA GLN A 83 -30.81 -23.67 -20.01
C GLN A 83 -31.45 -24.88 -19.29
N LEU A 84 -31.30 -24.97 -17.97
CA LEU A 84 -31.85 -26.05 -17.15
C LEU A 84 -33.36 -25.91 -16.90
N VAL A 85 -33.87 -24.67 -16.87
CA VAL A 85 -35.28 -24.35 -16.62
C VAL A 85 -35.80 -23.47 -17.77
N PRO A 86 -36.05 -24.05 -18.96
CA PRO A 86 -36.43 -23.26 -20.14
C PRO A 86 -37.83 -22.65 -20.07
N ASN A 87 -38.70 -23.17 -19.19
CA ASN A 87 -40.09 -22.73 -19.06
C ASN A 87 -40.38 -22.18 -17.66
N ASN A 88 -41.12 -21.08 -17.61
CA ASN A 88 -41.56 -20.44 -16.37
C ASN A 88 -42.86 -21.08 -15.87
N MET A 89 -43.02 -21.21 -14.56
CA MET A 89 -44.28 -21.69 -13.97
C MET A 89 -45.32 -20.57 -13.95
N ASN A 90 -46.53 -20.88 -14.40
CA ASN A 90 -47.64 -19.94 -14.40
C ASN A 90 -48.36 -19.96 -13.03
N PHE A 91 -48.09 -18.96 -12.21
CA PHE A 91 -48.79 -18.74 -10.94
C PHE A 91 -49.98 -17.79 -11.12
N GLU A 92 -50.91 -17.80 -10.15
CA GLU A 92 -51.96 -16.77 -10.06
C GLU A 92 -51.32 -15.36 -10.08
N PRO A 93 -51.88 -14.38 -10.83
CA PRO A 93 -51.24 -13.09 -11.05
C PRO A 93 -50.77 -12.37 -9.79
N ARG A 94 -51.55 -12.43 -8.70
CA ARG A 94 -51.20 -11.79 -7.41
C ARG A 94 -49.99 -12.45 -6.77
N THR A 95 -50.00 -13.78 -6.66
CA THR A 95 -48.90 -14.57 -6.11
C THR A 95 -47.63 -14.42 -6.94
N ASN A 96 -47.78 -14.44 -8.27
CA ASN A 96 -46.67 -14.26 -9.19
C ASN A 96 -45.97 -12.91 -8.98
N TRP A 97 -46.76 -11.83 -8.91
CA TRP A 97 -46.22 -10.47 -8.77
C TRP A 97 -45.59 -10.21 -7.40
N VAL A 98 -46.27 -10.61 -6.31
CA VAL A 98 -45.77 -10.43 -4.94
C VAL A 98 -44.48 -11.22 -4.73
N GLY A 99 -44.47 -12.51 -5.09
CA GLY A 99 -43.28 -13.33 -4.91
C GLY A 99 -42.11 -12.86 -5.79
N ALA A 100 -42.39 -12.46 -7.05
CA ALA A 100 -41.35 -11.96 -7.94
C ALA A 100 -40.74 -10.66 -7.43
N THR A 101 -41.55 -9.81 -6.78
CA THR A 101 -41.08 -8.56 -6.17
C THR A 101 -40.21 -8.82 -4.94
N LEU A 102 -40.61 -9.75 -4.06
CA LEU A 102 -39.81 -10.12 -2.88
C LEU A 102 -38.48 -10.77 -3.27
N CYS A 103 -38.49 -11.76 -4.17
CA CYS A 103 -37.26 -12.40 -4.64
C CYS A 103 -36.38 -11.42 -5.42
N GLY A 104 -36.99 -10.58 -6.26
CA GLY A 104 -36.31 -9.53 -7.00
C GLY A 104 -35.67 -8.49 -6.08
N PHE A 105 -36.33 -8.12 -4.98
CA PHE A 105 -35.79 -7.19 -4.01
C PHE A 105 -34.56 -7.75 -3.30
N VAL A 106 -34.61 -9.00 -2.83
CA VAL A 106 -33.44 -9.64 -2.19
C VAL A 106 -32.27 -9.75 -3.17
N GLY A 107 -32.52 -10.22 -4.40
CA GLY A 107 -31.48 -10.30 -5.43
C GLY A 107 -30.88 -8.94 -5.80
N ALA A 108 -31.72 -7.90 -5.93
CA ALA A 108 -31.26 -6.54 -6.19
C ALA A 108 -30.47 -5.95 -5.03
N PHE A 109 -30.95 -6.14 -3.79
CA PHE A 109 -30.29 -5.65 -2.57
C PHE A 109 -28.89 -6.24 -2.43
N LEU A 110 -28.75 -7.57 -2.60
CA LEU A 110 -27.46 -8.24 -2.54
C LEU A 110 -26.52 -7.79 -3.66
N SER A 111 -27.03 -7.70 -4.90
CA SER A 111 -26.22 -7.27 -6.06
C SER A 111 -25.68 -5.84 -5.89
N VAL A 112 -26.52 -4.90 -5.43
CA VAL A 112 -26.09 -3.53 -5.15
C VAL A 112 -25.15 -3.47 -3.95
N GLY A 113 -25.34 -4.29 -2.92
CA GLY A 113 -24.41 -4.38 -1.81
C GLY A 113 -23.03 -4.93 -2.23
N MET A 114 -22.96 -5.93 -3.11
CA MET A 114 -21.70 -6.42 -3.68
C MET A 114 -20.97 -5.34 -4.47
N LEU A 115 -21.70 -4.61 -5.32
CA LEU A 115 -21.17 -3.47 -6.04
C LEU A 115 -20.67 -2.40 -5.07
N ALA A 116 -21.42 -2.11 -4.01
CA ALA A 116 -21.03 -1.13 -3.00
C ALA A 116 -19.75 -1.57 -2.27
N ILE A 117 -19.63 -2.81 -1.82
CA ILE A 117 -18.40 -3.31 -1.17
C ILE A 117 -17.21 -3.21 -2.13
N GLY A 118 -17.37 -3.67 -3.38
CA GLY A 118 -16.31 -3.62 -4.39
C GLY A 118 -15.86 -2.19 -4.73
N ILE A 119 -16.81 -1.26 -4.91
CA ILE A 119 -16.49 0.17 -5.08
C ILE A 119 -15.82 0.72 -3.81
N GLY A 120 -16.24 0.29 -2.63
CA GLY A 120 -15.59 0.61 -1.36
C GLY A 120 -14.09 0.35 -1.43
N MET A 121 -13.73 -0.85 -1.87
CA MET A 121 -12.34 -1.32 -1.94
C MET A 121 -11.48 -0.64 -3.03
N LEU A 122 -12.03 0.23 -3.89
CA LEU A 122 -11.24 0.98 -4.86
C LEU A 122 -10.53 2.18 -4.20
N GLN A 123 -9.38 2.58 -4.73
CA GLN A 123 -8.68 3.77 -4.26
C GLN A 123 -9.44 5.05 -4.64
N PHE A 124 -9.93 5.77 -3.63
CA PHE A 124 -10.53 7.10 -3.75
C PHE A 124 -9.99 8.01 -2.64
N LYS A 125 -10.06 9.34 -2.85
CA LYS A 125 -9.75 10.31 -1.80
C LYS A 125 -10.71 10.16 -0.61
N ALA A 126 -10.22 10.41 0.60
CA ALA A 126 -11.05 10.43 1.81
C ALA A 126 -12.23 11.41 1.66
N GLY A 127 -13.46 10.93 1.91
CA GLY A 127 -14.68 11.72 1.68
C GLY A 127 -15.14 11.82 0.22
N GLY A 128 -14.47 11.14 -0.72
CA GLY A 128 -14.97 10.94 -2.08
C GLY A 128 -16.37 10.35 -2.05
N LEU A 129 -17.29 10.92 -2.84
CA LEU A 129 -18.73 10.60 -2.83
C LEU A 129 -19.53 11.05 -1.59
N ASN A 130 -18.98 11.96 -0.77
CA ASN A 130 -19.63 12.52 0.44
C ASN A 130 -20.07 11.47 1.46
N TYR A 131 -19.32 10.37 1.58
CA TYR A 131 -19.51 9.33 2.60
C TYR A 131 -18.19 9.12 3.35
N ARG A 132 -18.24 9.18 4.68
CA ARG A 132 -17.07 9.03 5.56
C ARG A 132 -17.19 7.90 6.59
N GLY A 133 -18.32 7.19 6.67
CA GLY A 133 -18.51 5.97 7.46
C GLY A 133 -17.88 6.03 8.86
N TRP A 134 -16.77 5.32 9.01
CA TRP A 134 -15.81 5.35 10.11
C TRP A 134 -14.58 6.24 9.82
N THR A 135 -14.10 6.99 10.80
CA THR A 135 -12.85 7.76 10.72
C THR A 135 -12.25 7.89 12.11
N ARG A 136 -10.99 8.33 12.21
CA ARG A 136 -10.41 8.66 13.51
C ARG A 136 -11.09 9.87 14.12
N ASP A 137 -11.39 9.79 15.40
CA ASP A 137 -11.80 10.97 16.17
C ASP A 137 -10.63 11.95 16.24
N VAL A 138 -10.89 13.24 15.98
CA VAL A 138 -9.88 14.30 15.97
C VAL A 138 -9.26 14.52 17.35
N SER A 139 -9.95 14.14 18.42
CA SER A 139 -9.53 14.37 19.81
C SER A 139 -8.84 13.16 20.47
N THR A 140 -9.09 11.94 19.99
CA THR A 140 -8.53 10.72 20.60
C THR A 140 -7.71 9.88 19.63
N GLY A 141 -7.72 10.21 18.33
CA GLY A 141 -7.05 9.41 17.29
C GLY A 141 -7.68 8.02 17.08
N THR A 142 -8.70 7.64 17.84
CA THR A 142 -9.29 6.29 17.78
C THR A 142 -10.27 6.14 16.62
N PRO A 143 -10.25 5.02 15.87
CA PRO A 143 -11.21 4.77 14.80
C PRO A 143 -12.62 4.57 15.37
N GLY A 144 -13.59 5.33 14.88
CA GLY A 144 -14.98 5.23 15.29
C GLY A 144 -15.98 5.65 14.21
N PRO A 145 -17.29 5.40 14.42
CA PRO A 145 -18.33 5.80 13.47
C PRO A 145 -18.48 7.33 13.42
N TYR A 146 -18.28 7.93 12.24
CA TYR A 146 -18.41 9.37 11.98
C TYR A 146 -19.76 9.75 11.36
N SER A 147 -20.32 8.88 10.51
CA SER A 147 -21.60 9.10 9.82
C SER A 147 -22.72 8.26 10.43
N ASN A 148 -23.81 8.90 10.85
CA ASN A 148 -25.02 8.22 11.31
C ASN A 148 -25.77 7.44 10.21
N MET A 149 -25.51 7.73 8.93
CA MET A 149 -26.08 6.94 7.83
C MET A 149 -25.13 5.81 7.48
N ALA A 150 -25.44 4.59 7.92
CA ALA A 150 -24.74 3.39 7.47
C ALA A 150 -24.98 3.16 5.96
N MET A 151 -23.99 2.58 5.28
CA MET A 151 -24.16 2.05 3.92
C MET A 151 -25.01 0.77 3.97
N ILE A 152 -26.33 0.92 4.18
CA ILE A 152 -27.25 -0.18 4.46
C ILE A 152 -27.10 -1.37 3.49
N PRO A 153 -27.00 -1.16 2.16
CA PRO A 153 -26.83 -2.28 1.23
C PRO A 153 -25.51 -3.03 1.43
N ALA A 154 -24.40 -2.32 1.66
CA ALA A 154 -23.11 -2.96 1.90
C ALA A 154 -23.10 -3.71 3.24
N ALA A 155 -23.58 -3.09 4.31
CA ALA A 155 -23.64 -3.70 5.65
C ALA A 155 -24.58 -4.90 5.69
N GLY A 156 -25.74 -4.82 5.03
CA GLY A 156 -26.68 -5.93 4.94
C GLY A 156 -26.12 -7.11 4.15
N THR A 157 -25.47 -6.83 3.01
CA THR A 157 -24.81 -7.85 2.19
C THR A 157 -23.63 -8.48 2.91
N ALA A 158 -22.76 -7.68 3.55
CA ALA A 158 -21.63 -8.18 4.34
C ALA A 158 -22.10 -9.15 5.44
N ARG A 159 -23.06 -8.73 6.27
CA ARG A 159 -23.61 -9.57 7.35
C ARG A 159 -24.28 -10.84 6.83
N PHE A 160 -24.97 -10.76 5.69
CA PHE A 160 -25.58 -11.91 5.05
C PHE A 160 -24.52 -12.95 4.64
N TYR A 161 -23.44 -12.51 3.98
CA TYR A 161 -22.36 -13.40 3.58
C TYR A 161 -21.47 -13.87 4.74
N GLU A 162 -21.28 -13.05 5.78
CA GLU A 162 -20.66 -13.47 7.04
C GLU A 162 -21.44 -14.63 7.67
N MET A 163 -22.77 -14.52 7.75
CA MET A 163 -23.63 -15.59 8.26
C MET A 163 -23.51 -16.87 7.41
N LEU A 164 -23.55 -16.73 6.08
CA LEU A 164 -23.42 -17.86 5.17
C LEU A 164 -22.05 -18.53 5.22
N SER A 165 -20.98 -17.75 5.41
CA SER A 165 -19.59 -18.23 5.44
C SER A 165 -19.27 -19.13 6.63
N VAL A 166 -20.06 -19.06 7.70
CA VAL A 166 -19.93 -19.93 8.87
C VAL A 166 -20.81 -21.18 8.73
N GLY A 167 -21.86 -21.11 7.90
CA GLY A 167 -22.84 -22.18 7.72
C GLY A 167 -22.74 -22.82 6.33
N SER A 168 -23.79 -22.65 5.54
CA SER A 168 -24.02 -23.39 4.30
C SER A 168 -23.03 -23.11 3.17
N PHE A 169 -22.28 -21.99 3.23
CA PHE A 169 -21.28 -21.61 2.23
C PHE A 169 -19.91 -21.37 2.88
N ALA A 170 -19.52 -22.24 3.81
CA ALA A 170 -18.18 -22.22 4.36
C ALA A 170 -17.14 -22.36 3.25
N PRO A 171 -16.20 -21.40 3.11
CA PRO A 171 -15.23 -21.43 2.03
C PRO A 171 -14.23 -22.57 2.26
N MET A 172 -14.02 -23.38 1.22
CA MET A 172 -13.00 -24.44 1.22
C MET A 172 -11.62 -23.94 0.80
N ILE A 173 -11.59 -22.77 0.18
CA ILE A 173 -10.42 -22.10 -0.39
C ILE A 173 -10.39 -20.74 0.30
N ASN A 174 -9.23 -20.28 0.75
CA ASN A 174 -9.00 -19.03 1.49
C ASN A 174 -8.91 -19.12 3.03
N GLY A 175 -8.73 -20.31 3.62
CA GLY A 175 -8.26 -20.44 5.01
C GLY A 175 -9.31 -20.24 6.11
N GLY A 176 -10.60 -20.04 5.79
CA GLY A 176 -11.67 -19.95 6.79
C GLY A 176 -12.82 -19.00 6.46
N PRO A 177 -13.87 -18.95 7.30
CA PRO A 177 -15.05 -18.10 7.11
C PRO A 177 -14.75 -16.61 7.01
N LEU A 178 -15.47 -15.91 6.11
CA LEU A 178 -15.41 -14.44 5.96
C LEU A 178 -15.61 -13.72 7.30
N LYS A 179 -16.55 -14.21 8.14
CA LYS A 179 -16.85 -13.63 9.46
C LYS A 179 -15.66 -13.63 10.43
N GLN A 180 -14.72 -14.55 10.24
CA GLN A 180 -13.55 -14.71 11.09
C GLN A 180 -12.34 -13.98 10.49
N GLN A 181 -12.23 -13.98 9.17
CA GLN A 181 -11.07 -13.46 8.44
C GLN A 181 -11.18 -11.98 8.05
N TYR A 182 -12.38 -11.52 7.73
CA TYR A 182 -12.68 -10.12 7.40
C TYR A 182 -13.92 -9.66 8.16
N PRO A 183 -13.88 -9.66 9.51
CA PRO A 183 -14.95 -9.07 10.30
C PRO A 183 -15.18 -7.62 9.84
N GLU A 184 -16.44 -7.27 9.58
CA GLU A 184 -16.85 -5.92 9.18
C GLU A 184 -16.19 -5.44 7.88
N ILE A 185 -16.16 -6.30 6.86
CA ILE A 185 -15.60 -5.96 5.54
C ILE A 185 -16.23 -4.68 4.93
N GLU A 186 -17.46 -4.32 5.32
CA GLU A 186 -18.11 -3.08 4.92
C GLU A 186 -17.47 -1.83 5.54
N THR A 187 -17.00 -1.89 6.80
CA THR A 187 -16.36 -0.76 7.48
C THR A 187 -14.95 -0.58 6.95
N MET A 188 -14.26 -1.70 6.73
CA MET A 188 -12.98 -1.77 6.07
C MET A 188 -13.04 -1.14 4.67
N SER A 189 -13.89 -1.65 3.79
CA SER A 189 -13.98 -1.23 2.39
C SER A 189 -14.30 0.26 2.24
N TRP A 190 -15.24 0.81 3.00
CA TRP A 190 -15.68 2.19 2.76
C TRP A 190 -14.93 3.28 3.51
N SER A 191 -14.25 2.92 4.60
CA SER A 191 -13.74 3.91 5.56
C SER A 191 -12.32 3.66 6.01
N LEU A 192 -12.08 2.53 6.67
CA LEU A 192 -10.83 2.32 7.41
C LEU A 192 -9.61 2.37 6.46
N LEU A 193 -9.73 1.78 5.27
CA LEU A 193 -8.64 1.82 4.27
C LEU A 193 -8.32 3.23 3.75
N ARG A 194 -9.25 4.18 3.90
CA ARG A 194 -9.15 5.54 3.34
C ARG A 194 -8.71 6.57 4.36
N ASP A 195 -8.57 6.18 5.62
CA ASP A 195 -8.11 7.03 6.70
C ASP A 195 -6.57 7.18 6.66
N GLY A 196 -6.05 7.59 5.51
CA GLY A 196 -4.62 7.80 5.26
C GLY A 196 -4.27 9.29 5.14
N TYR A 197 -2.99 9.59 5.12
CA TYR A 197 -2.50 10.95 4.88
C TYR A 197 -3.00 11.47 3.51
N VAL A 198 -3.46 12.72 3.50
CA VAL A 198 -3.88 13.42 2.28
C VAL A 198 -2.93 14.59 2.06
N GLY A 199 -1.83 14.30 1.37
CA GLY A 199 -0.82 15.30 1.01
C GLY A 199 -1.13 16.03 -0.29
N SER A 200 -0.29 17.01 -0.63
CA SER A 200 -0.33 17.73 -1.92
C SER A 200 -0.14 16.80 -3.13
N SER A 201 0.57 15.69 -2.95
CA SER A 201 0.90 14.67 -3.95
C SER A 201 -0.17 13.58 -4.15
N GLY A 202 -1.18 13.49 -3.27
CA GLY A 202 -2.25 12.50 -3.39
C GLY A 202 -2.72 11.91 -2.06
N SER A 203 -3.71 11.01 -2.13
CA SER A 203 -4.14 10.20 -0.98
C SER A 203 -3.27 8.96 -0.83
N GLY A 204 -3.03 8.53 0.41
CA GLY A 204 -2.43 7.23 0.70
C GLY A 204 -3.11 6.07 -0.03
N ARG A 205 -2.37 4.99 -0.28
CA ARG A 205 -2.86 3.76 -0.90
C ARG A 205 -3.78 3.03 0.06
N ALA A 206 -4.87 2.50 -0.49
CA ALA A 206 -5.81 1.65 0.24
C ALA A 206 -5.31 0.20 0.38
N TRP A 207 -4.40 -0.23 -0.52
CA TRP A 207 -3.89 -1.60 -0.60
C TRP A 207 -2.38 -1.66 -0.84
N ILE A 208 -1.70 -2.58 -0.15
CA ILE A 208 -0.27 -2.88 -0.30
C ILE A 208 -0.05 -4.26 -0.93
N GLN A 209 1.05 -4.44 -1.66
CA GLN A 209 1.38 -5.76 -2.19
C GLN A 209 1.74 -6.73 -1.04
N PRO A 210 1.39 -8.03 -1.13
CA PRO A 210 1.78 -9.00 -0.11
C PRO A 210 3.28 -9.08 0.12
N ASN A 211 4.07 -8.99 -0.96
CA ASN A 211 5.53 -9.13 -0.89
C ASN A 211 6.23 -7.84 -0.43
N SER A 212 5.51 -6.72 -0.31
CA SER A 212 6.09 -5.44 0.09
C SER A 212 6.12 -5.22 1.61
N ILE A 213 5.62 -6.20 2.36
CA ILE A 213 5.52 -6.15 3.81
C ILE A 213 5.86 -7.53 4.39
N SER A 214 6.63 -7.54 5.47
CA SER A 214 6.97 -8.77 6.19
C SER A 214 6.95 -8.53 7.69
N ILE A 215 6.82 -9.62 8.45
CA ILE A 215 6.88 -9.59 9.91
C ILE A 215 8.34 -9.73 10.32
N GLY A 216 8.88 -8.70 10.98
CA GLY A 216 10.28 -8.63 11.37
C GLY A 216 10.67 -9.79 12.28
N GLY A 217 11.81 -10.44 12.01
CA GLY A 217 12.28 -11.58 12.80
C GLY A 217 11.39 -12.84 12.76
N ASN A 218 10.25 -12.80 12.05
CA ASN A 218 9.23 -13.85 12.05
C ASN A 218 8.71 -14.19 13.48
N GLU A 219 8.65 -13.18 14.35
CA GLU A 219 8.19 -13.31 15.72
C GLU A 219 7.11 -12.26 16.04
N ALA A 220 6.11 -12.66 16.82
CA ALA A 220 5.11 -11.77 17.39
C ALA A 220 5.05 -12.05 18.89
N LEU A 221 5.03 -11.00 19.71
CA LEU A 221 5.11 -11.15 21.16
C LEU A 221 3.84 -10.67 21.83
N PHE A 222 3.32 -11.46 22.77
CA PHE A 222 2.33 -11.01 23.72
C PHE A 222 2.98 -10.72 25.07
N VAL A 223 2.76 -9.52 25.58
CA VAL A 223 3.23 -9.09 26.89
C VAL A 223 2.03 -8.89 27.81
N SER A 224 1.94 -9.72 28.86
CA SER A 224 0.82 -9.67 29.81
C SER A 224 0.87 -8.48 30.77
N ASN A 225 2.06 -8.10 31.27
CA ASN A 225 2.26 -7.00 32.22
C ASN A 225 2.60 -5.67 31.55
N PHE A 226 2.25 -5.52 30.27
CA PHE A 226 2.46 -4.26 29.57
C PHE A 226 1.55 -3.17 30.14
N SER A 227 2.11 -2.01 30.48
CA SER A 227 1.32 -0.83 30.84
C SER A 227 1.79 0.37 30.04
N SER A 228 0.94 0.89 29.16
CA SER A 228 1.27 2.06 28.34
C SER A 228 1.61 3.29 29.17
N SER A 229 0.98 3.45 30.34
CA SER A 229 1.25 4.55 31.28
C SER A 229 2.65 4.52 31.88
N SER A 230 3.34 3.37 31.86
CA SER A 230 4.75 3.31 32.31
C SER A 230 5.74 3.83 31.27
N LEU A 231 5.35 3.92 29.99
CA LEU A 231 6.18 4.47 28.93
C LEU A 231 6.04 5.99 28.86
N ASN A 232 4.79 6.46 28.82
CA ASN A 232 4.47 7.87 28.87
C ASN A 232 3.08 8.05 29.52
N PRO A 233 2.94 8.90 30.54
CA PRO A 233 1.65 9.14 31.20
C PRO A 233 0.56 9.70 30.28
N ASP A 234 0.93 10.35 29.17
CA ASP A 234 0.02 10.94 28.21
C ASP A 234 -0.50 9.93 27.15
N PHE A 235 0.11 8.75 27.07
CA PHE A 235 -0.32 7.72 26.12
C PHE A 235 -1.70 7.12 26.47
N PRO A 236 -2.44 6.61 25.46
CA PRO A 236 -3.69 5.88 25.69
C PRO A 236 -3.48 4.75 26.70
N LYS A 237 -4.36 4.65 27.69
CA LYS A 237 -4.21 3.70 28.81
C LYS A 237 -4.76 2.33 28.43
N PHE A 238 -3.90 1.31 28.44
CA PHE A 238 -4.28 -0.09 28.24
C PHE A 238 -3.32 -1.02 28.99
N ASN A 239 -3.78 -2.25 29.27
CA ASN A 239 -2.98 -3.29 29.92
C ASN A 239 -2.86 -4.53 29.03
N GLY A 240 -1.65 -5.08 28.98
CA GLY A 240 -1.32 -6.17 28.08
C GLY A 240 -1.25 -5.71 26.63
N ALA A 241 -0.30 -6.25 25.86
CA ALA A 241 -0.10 -5.83 24.49
C ALA A 241 0.40 -6.95 23.59
N TYR A 242 -0.04 -6.93 22.34
CA TYR A 242 0.60 -7.66 21.25
C TYR A 242 1.56 -6.71 20.53
N ILE A 243 2.82 -7.10 20.43
CA ILE A 243 3.89 -6.37 19.78
C ILE A 243 4.22 -7.10 18.48
N VAL A 244 4.06 -6.41 17.36
CA VAL A 244 4.28 -6.97 16.03
C VAL A 244 5.29 -6.12 15.28
N PRO A 245 6.53 -6.58 15.10
CA PRO A 245 7.51 -5.93 14.24
C PRO A 245 7.14 -6.12 12.76
N LEU A 246 7.26 -5.07 11.97
CA LEU A 246 6.94 -5.04 10.55
C LEU A 246 8.07 -4.36 9.79
N SER A 247 8.38 -4.90 8.62
CA SER A 247 9.31 -4.31 7.67
C SER A 247 8.60 -4.09 6.34
N VAL A 248 8.73 -2.89 5.78
CA VAL A 248 8.15 -2.55 4.47
C VAL A 248 9.20 -1.99 3.52
N ASP A 249 9.03 -2.28 2.23
CA ASP A 249 9.86 -1.75 1.16
C ASP A 249 9.18 -0.60 0.40
N SER A 250 9.93 0.03 -0.50
CA SER A 250 9.47 1.13 -1.34
C SER A 250 8.23 0.83 -2.20
N SER A 251 7.93 -0.43 -2.47
CA SER A 251 6.74 -0.81 -3.24
C SER A 251 5.46 -0.70 -2.40
N ALA A 252 5.57 -0.69 -1.06
CA ALA A 252 4.48 -0.38 -0.14
C ALA A 252 4.18 1.14 -0.04
N PHE A 253 5.04 1.99 -0.60
CA PHE A 253 4.95 3.43 -0.40
C PHE A 253 3.79 4.05 -1.17
N ASP A 254 3.25 5.13 -0.61
CA ASP A 254 2.18 5.91 -1.21
C ASP A 254 2.73 6.75 -2.35
N ASN A 255 2.30 6.42 -3.57
CA ASN A 255 2.74 7.06 -4.82
C ASN A 255 4.28 7.10 -5.02
N GLY A 256 5.04 6.21 -4.34
CA GLY A 256 6.49 6.12 -4.44
C GLY A 256 7.24 7.28 -3.79
N SER A 257 6.63 8.00 -2.85
CA SER A 257 7.31 9.07 -2.11
C SER A 257 7.52 8.74 -0.64
N GLN A 258 6.47 8.27 0.03
CA GLN A 258 6.49 8.07 1.48
C GLN A 258 5.51 6.96 1.85
N PHE A 259 5.86 6.13 2.82
CA PHE A 259 4.93 5.26 3.50
C PHE A 259 4.17 6.05 4.55
N THR A 260 2.85 5.98 4.55
CA THR A 260 2.02 6.51 5.64
C THR A 260 1.03 5.45 6.10
N LEU A 261 0.93 5.23 7.41
CA LEU A 261 -0.02 4.28 7.99
C LEU A 261 -0.67 4.88 9.24
N SER A 262 -2.00 4.93 9.25
CA SER A 262 -2.78 5.28 10.44
C SER A 262 -3.18 4.03 11.22
N ASN A 263 -3.64 4.22 12.46
CA ASN A 263 -4.18 3.10 13.24
C ASN A 263 -5.41 2.45 12.59
N ALA A 264 -6.27 3.21 11.89
CA ALA A 264 -7.46 2.66 11.23
C ALA A 264 -7.10 1.70 10.08
N GLN A 265 -5.93 1.88 9.47
CA GLN A 265 -5.44 1.05 8.37
C GLN A 265 -4.74 -0.23 8.84
N ALA A 266 -4.59 -0.45 10.15
CA ALA A 266 -3.97 -1.62 10.73
C ALA A 266 -4.90 -2.28 11.75
N ARG A 267 -5.06 -3.61 11.70
CA ARG A 267 -5.83 -4.35 12.71
C ARG A 267 -5.25 -5.72 12.97
N LEU A 268 -5.19 -6.08 14.24
CA LEU A 268 -4.91 -7.42 14.70
C LEU A 268 -6.24 -8.18 14.84
N ILE A 269 -6.31 -9.37 14.27
CA ILE A 269 -7.52 -10.19 14.31
C ILE A 269 -7.19 -11.51 14.98
N ALA A 270 -7.86 -11.75 16.10
CA ALA A 270 -7.70 -12.95 16.89
C ALA A 270 -8.51 -14.11 16.30
N PRO A 271 -8.05 -15.36 16.49
CA PRO A 271 -8.80 -16.52 16.07
C PRO A 271 -10.15 -16.55 16.80
N ALA A 272 -11.17 -16.99 16.08
CA ALA A 272 -12.52 -17.03 16.61
C ALA A 272 -12.63 -18.07 17.74
N SER A 273 -13.27 -17.71 18.85
CA SER A 273 -13.46 -18.60 20.01
C SER A 273 -14.32 -19.84 19.72
N SER A 274 -15.07 -19.83 18.62
CA SER A 274 -15.80 -20.98 18.09
C SER A 274 -15.96 -20.86 16.58
N SER A 275 -16.36 -21.96 15.92
CA SER A 275 -16.60 -22.01 14.48
C SER A 275 -17.65 -21.02 13.98
N SER A 276 -18.51 -20.49 14.87
CA SER A 276 -19.54 -19.50 14.51
C SER A 276 -19.33 -18.11 15.10
N ALA A 277 -18.32 -17.94 15.95
CA ALA A 277 -17.96 -16.64 16.51
C ALA A 277 -17.40 -15.71 15.43
N LYS A 278 -17.56 -14.40 15.67
CA LYS A 278 -16.90 -13.34 14.88
C LYS A 278 -15.44 -13.24 15.35
N GLY A 279 -14.52 -12.99 14.43
CA GLY A 279 -13.14 -12.64 14.79
C GLY A 279 -13.12 -11.36 15.64
N VAL A 280 -12.36 -11.35 16.72
CA VAL A 280 -12.18 -10.16 17.56
C VAL A 280 -11.05 -9.33 16.96
N THR A 281 -11.27 -8.03 16.80
CA THR A 281 -10.33 -7.11 16.15
C THR A 281 -9.84 -6.07 17.14
N SER A 282 -8.55 -5.77 17.14
CA SER A 282 -7.98 -4.61 17.84
C SER A 282 -7.20 -3.73 16.87
N PHE A 283 -7.31 -2.42 17.05
CA PHE A 283 -6.48 -1.42 16.38
C PHE A 283 -5.20 -1.16 17.18
N PRO A 284 -4.09 -0.72 16.55
CA PRO A 284 -2.89 -0.39 17.30
C PRO A 284 -3.08 0.94 18.04
N ALA A 285 -2.57 1.01 19.26
CA ALA A 285 -2.60 2.23 20.07
C ALA A 285 -1.25 2.96 20.06
N LEU A 286 -0.15 2.22 19.98
CA LEU A 286 1.20 2.76 19.91
C LEU A 286 1.93 2.20 18.69
N PHE A 287 2.96 2.92 18.26
CA PHE A 287 3.90 2.47 17.25
C PHE A 287 5.32 2.88 17.61
N MET A 288 6.30 2.14 17.10
CA MET A 288 7.71 2.51 17.20
C MET A 288 8.30 2.61 15.80
N GLN A 289 9.08 3.65 15.55
CA GLN A 289 9.76 3.86 14.27
C GLN A 289 11.11 4.57 14.50
N PRO A 290 12.05 4.46 13.56
CA PRO A 290 13.36 5.10 13.70
C PRO A 290 13.27 6.62 13.50
N GLU A 291 13.84 7.38 14.44
CA GLU A 291 14.11 8.82 14.29
C GLU A 291 15.34 9.07 13.40
N ASP A 292 15.60 10.33 13.05
CA ASP A 292 16.65 10.75 12.11
C ASP A 292 18.04 10.16 12.44
N ASP A 293 18.33 9.98 13.73
CA ASP A 293 19.56 9.38 14.25
C ASP A 293 19.57 7.84 14.18
N GLY A 294 18.44 7.21 13.85
CA GLY A 294 18.18 5.78 13.78
C GLY A 294 17.79 5.12 15.09
N GLN A 295 17.63 5.88 16.16
CA GLN A 295 17.08 5.34 17.41
C GLN A 295 15.59 5.09 17.22
N MET A 296 15.11 3.98 17.75
CA MET A 296 13.67 3.70 17.76
C MET A 296 12.99 4.54 18.84
N ALA A 297 12.05 5.38 18.44
CA ALA A 297 11.22 6.14 19.35
C ALA A 297 9.79 5.59 19.37
N VAL A 298 9.15 5.68 20.53
CA VAL A 298 7.78 5.23 20.76
C VAL A 298 6.82 6.41 20.62
N PHE A 299 5.78 6.23 19.82
CA PHE A 299 4.74 7.22 19.56
C PHE A 299 3.35 6.62 19.82
N ALA A 300 2.37 7.48 20.09
CA ALA A 300 0.98 7.09 20.26
C ALA A 300 0.12 7.52 19.07
N PHE A 301 -0.91 6.75 18.76
CA PHE A 301 -1.99 7.18 17.87
C PHE A 301 -3.08 7.94 18.64
N ASP A 302 -2.69 9.04 19.27
CA ASP A 302 -3.56 9.91 20.08
C ASP A 302 -4.11 11.13 19.31
N ASP A 303 -3.54 11.44 18.15
CA ASP A 303 -4.05 12.45 17.21
C ASP A 303 -4.20 11.89 15.77
N SER A 304 -5.12 12.49 15.05
CA SER A 304 -5.33 12.38 13.60
C SER A 304 -4.08 12.69 12.75
N ASN A 305 -3.10 13.42 13.28
CA ASN A 305 -1.85 13.73 12.57
C ASN A 305 -0.75 12.69 12.80
N ASN A 306 -0.95 11.74 13.72
CA ASN A 306 0.06 10.73 13.98
C ASN A 306 -0.10 9.58 12.99
N PHE A 307 0.97 9.35 12.23
CA PHE A 307 1.10 8.29 11.25
C PHE A 307 2.47 7.64 11.42
N VAL A 308 2.53 6.33 11.23
CA VAL A 308 3.80 5.66 10.95
C VAL A 308 4.27 6.14 9.59
N THR A 309 5.53 6.57 9.51
CA THR A 309 6.09 7.06 8.26
C THR A 309 7.59 6.83 8.16
N ASN A 310 8.08 6.68 6.92
CA ASN A 310 9.50 6.57 6.68
C ASN A 310 10.15 7.96 6.65
N GLN A 311 11.44 8.00 6.98
CA GLN A 311 12.25 9.19 6.77
C GLN A 311 12.28 9.53 5.28
N PRO A 312 12.16 10.81 4.92
CA PRO A 312 12.18 11.24 3.53
C PRO A 312 13.40 10.67 2.78
N GLY A 313 13.20 10.06 1.61
CA GLY A 313 14.30 9.51 0.81
C GLY A 313 14.79 8.10 1.18
N LYS A 314 14.47 7.56 2.37
CA LYS A 314 14.68 6.13 2.66
C LYS A 314 13.69 5.27 1.90
N GLN A 315 14.10 4.05 1.54
CA GLN A 315 13.32 3.12 0.71
C GLN A 315 12.80 1.90 1.47
N ASP A 316 13.11 1.85 2.76
CA ASP A 316 12.75 0.83 3.72
C ASP A 316 12.20 1.51 4.97
N LEU A 317 11.38 0.78 5.71
CA LEU A 317 10.93 1.19 7.03
C LEU A 317 10.69 -0.06 7.88
N ASP A 318 11.49 -0.18 8.92
CA ASP A 318 11.23 -1.09 10.02
C ASP A 318 10.47 -0.33 11.11
N PHE A 319 9.34 -0.86 11.52
CA PHE A 319 8.50 -0.26 12.55
C PHE A 319 7.80 -1.35 13.34
N VAL A 320 7.34 -1.01 14.55
CA VAL A 320 6.66 -1.94 15.43
C VAL A 320 5.28 -1.40 15.74
N LEU A 321 4.25 -2.24 15.64
CA LEU A 321 2.90 -1.89 16.07
C LEU A 321 2.58 -2.56 17.40
N VAL A 322 1.94 -1.80 18.29
CA VAL A 322 1.52 -2.27 19.61
C VAL A 322 -0.01 -2.25 19.67
N PHE A 323 -0.60 -3.44 19.76
CA PHE A 323 -2.04 -3.65 19.85
C PHE A 323 -2.45 -3.90 21.30
N PRO A 324 -3.40 -3.13 21.85
CA PRO A 324 -3.96 -3.38 23.17
C PRO A 324 -4.57 -4.78 23.29
N ALA A 325 -4.33 -5.44 24.41
CA ALA A 325 -4.94 -6.73 24.70
C ALA A 325 -6.34 -6.62 25.34
N ASP A 326 -6.83 -5.40 25.64
CA ASP A 326 -8.09 -5.19 26.37
C ASP A 326 -9.29 -5.85 25.67
N GLU A 327 -9.34 -5.81 24.34
CA GLU A 327 -10.44 -6.40 23.55
C GLU A 327 -10.19 -7.87 23.16
N ILE A 328 -8.93 -8.22 22.85
CA ILE A 328 -8.55 -9.55 22.34
C ILE A 328 -8.36 -10.57 23.47
N GLY A 329 -7.85 -10.13 24.62
CA GLY A 329 -7.42 -11.00 25.71
C GLY A 329 -6.07 -11.70 25.44
N PRO A 330 -5.69 -12.68 26.27
CA PRO A 330 -4.43 -13.41 26.14
C PRO A 330 -4.42 -14.34 24.90
N PRO A 331 -3.24 -14.79 24.45
CA PRO A 331 -3.11 -15.62 23.26
C PRO A 331 -3.85 -16.94 23.44
N VAL A 332 -4.70 -17.26 22.47
CA VAL A 332 -5.39 -18.54 22.37
C VAL A 332 -4.81 -19.36 21.23
N GLN A 333 -5.01 -20.67 21.23
CA GLN A 333 -4.55 -21.50 20.12
C GLN A 333 -5.39 -21.22 18.87
N GLY A 334 -4.73 -20.83 17.76
CA GLY A 334 -5.37 -20.61 16.47
C GLY A 334 -4.58 -19.63 15.59
N ASP A 335 -5.11 -19.40 14.39
CA ASP A 335 -4.44 -18.59 13.37
C ASP A 335 -4.76 -17.11 13.57
N TYR A 336 -3.81 -16.40 14.17
CA TYR A 336 -3.84 -14.95 14.23
C TYR A 336 -3.45 -14.37 12.88
N HIS A 337 -4.09 -13.28 12.51
CA HIS A 337 -3.70 -12.52 11.33
C HIS A 337 -3.73 -11.03 11.60
N ILE A 338 -2.80 -10.33 10.97
CA ILE A 338 -2.73 -8.89 10.98
C ILE A 338 -3.16 -8.40 9.59
N GLN A 339 -3.93 -7.32 9.56
CA GLN A 339 -4.26 -6.65 8.31
C GLN A 339 -3.62 -5.28 8.29
N ILE A 340 -2.82 -4.99 7.27
CA ILE A 340 -2.17 -3.70 7.06
C ILE A 340 -2.56 -3.19 5.67
N LYS A 341 -3.15 -1.99 5.61
CA LYS A 341 -3.72 -1.42 4.37
C LYS A 341 -4.50 -2.48 3.58
N GLY A 342 -5.39 -3.16 4.29
CA GLY A 342 -6.30 -4.17 3.75
C GLY A 342 -5.70 -5.53 3.40
N THR A 343 -4.38 -5.62 3.23
CA THR A 343 -3.69 -6.88 2.96
C THR A 343 -3.54 -7.68 4.24
N ARG A 344 -3.94 -8.95 4.19
CA ARG A 344 -3.86 -9.87 5.32
C ARG A 344 -2.50 -10.57 5.33
N LEU A 345 -1.87 -10.61 6.49
CA LEU A 345 -0.65 -11.35 6.77
C LEU A 345 -0.94 -12.32 7.91
N GLU A 346 -0.53 -13.57 7.73
CA GLU A 346 -0.59 -14.57 8.80
C GLU A 346 0.50 -14.25 9.82
N LEU A 347 0.13 -14.25 11.10
CA LEU A 347 1.09 -14.04 12.17
C LEU A 347 1.83 -15.34 12.48
N PRO A 348 3.14 -15.29 12.73
CA PRO A 348 3.89 -16.42 13.24
C PRO A 348 3.42 -16.77 14.66
N THR A 349 3.98 -17.84 15.23
CA THR A 349 3.62 -18.26 16.59
C THR A 349 3.87 -17.13 17.58
N ILE A 350 2.83 -16.80 18.36
CA ILE A 350 2.91 -15.72 19.35
C ILE A 350 3.64 -16.24 20.59
N THR A 351 4.82 -15.70 20.86
CA THR A 351 5.54 -15.93 22.10
C THR A 351 4.94 -15.09 23.22
N THR A 352 5.10 -15.51 24.47
CA THR A 352 4.61 -14.76 25.64
C THR A 352 5.78 -14.28 26.49
N SER A 353 5.74 -13.03 26.91
CA SER A 353 6.70 -12.45 27.85
C SER A 353 5.97 -11.71 28.98
N THR A 354 6.69 -11.54 30.08
CA THR A 354 6.25 -10.74 31.23
C THR A 354 7.01 -9.42 31.36
N GLU A 355 8.04 -9.21 30.54
CA GLU A 355 8.96 -8.06 30.61
C GLU A 355 8.68 -7.06 29.48
N GLY A 356 7.64 -6.23 29.63
CA GLY A 356 7.14 -5.39 28.54
C GLY A 356 8.07 -4.31 28.00
N VAL A 357 8.86 -3.68 28.88
CA VAL A 357 9.79 -2.62 28.47
C VAL A 357 11.04 -3.23 27.82
N VAL A 358 11.51 -4.36 28.35
CA VAL A 358 12.66 -5.11 27.79
C VAL A 358 12.30 -5.64 26.40
N ALA A 359 11.10 -6.22 26.25
CA ALA A 359 10.57 -6.66 24.98
C ALA A 359 10.50 -5.53 23.92
N LEU A 360 9.99 -4.34 24.28
CA LEU A 360 9.99 -3.21 23.34
C LEU A 360 11.41 -2.78 22.95
N SER A 361 12.37 -2.81 23.88
CA SER A 361 13.77 -2.52 23.56
C SER A 361 14.43 -3.60 22.70
N GLU A 362 14.03 -4.86 22.84
CA GLU A 362 14.50 -5.98 22.01
C GLU A 362 13.93 -5.89 20.58
N PHE A 363 12.64 -5.53 20.43
CA PHE A 363 12.03 -5.31 19.11
C PHE A 363 12.37 -3.96 18.47
N GLY A 364 12.86 -3.00 19.26
CA GLY A 364 13.51 -1.79 18.74
C GLY A 364 14.83 -2.09 18.01
N GLY A 365 15.30 -3.34 18.08
CA GLY A 365 16.59 -3.75 17.56
C GLY A 365 17.75 -3.20 18.39
N GLU A 366 18.86 -3.94 18.42
CA GLU A 366 20.13 -3.24 18.49
C GLU A 366 20.14 -2.24 17.33
N ALA A 367 20.46 -0.97 17.59
CA ALA A 367 20.69 0.01 16.55
C ALA A 367 21.43 -0.72 15.42
N THR A 368 20.81 -0.82 14.25
CA THR A 368 21.42 -1.46 13.07
C THR A 368 22.86 -0.99 13.09
N ASN A 369 23.85 -1.88 13.01
CA ASN A 369 25.27 -1.49 13.01
C ASN A 369 25.49 -0.59 11.79
N LYS A 370 25.10 0.68 11.95
CA LYS A 370 25.15 1.71 10.94
C LYS A 370 26.62 1.87 10.77
N GLN A 371 27.09 1.36 9.64
CA GLN A 371 28.49 1.48 9.33
C GLN A 371 28.73 2.97 9.13
N LEU A 372 29.25 3.61 10.16
CA LEU A 372 29.53 5.04 10.14
C LEU A 372 30.47 5.33 8.97
N PRO A 373 30.35 6.51 8.35
CA PRO A 373 31.27 6.91 7.30
C PRO A 373 32.70 6.87 7.85
N THR A 374 33.55 6.12 7.16
CA THR A 374 34.97 5.91 7.51
C THR A 374 35.83 7.04 6.95
N GLY A 375 35.41 7.61 5.82
CA GLY A 375 36.18 8.58 5.05
C GLY A 375 37.26 7.95 4.17
N ASP A 376 37.35 6.62 4.12
CA ASP A 376 38.40 5.89 3.40
C ASP A 376 38.20 5.89 1.86
N GLY A 377 37.03 6.33 1.39
CA GLY A 377 36.71 6.46 -0.02
C GLY A 377 37.52 7.56 -0.72
N ARG A 378 37.67 7.46 -2.05
CA ARG A 378 38.36 8.49 -2.84
C ARG A 378 37.57 9.81 -2.83
N PRO A 379 38.20 10.97 -2.64
CA PRO A 379 37.49 12.23 -2.54
C PRO A 379 36.79 12.56 -3.86
N LEU A 380 35.48 12.82 -3.79
CA LEU A 380 34.65 13.17 -4.93
C LEU A 380 34.68 14.67 -5.22
N GLY A 381 34.81 15.00 -6.50
CA GLY A 381 34.75 16.40 -6.96
C GLY A 381 33.31 16.97 -6.96
N PRO A 382 33.16 18.32 -7.01
CA PRO A 382 31.85 18.98 -7.08
C PRO A 382 31.00 18.63 -8.32
N GLU A 383 31.63 18.16 -9.40
CA GLU A 383 30.95 17.69 -10.61
C GLU A 383 30.59 16.20 -10.55
N GLU A 384 31.20 15.45 -9.62
CA GLU A 384 30.96 14.02 -9.44
C GLU A 384 29.77 13.76 -8.52
N ILE A 385 29.49 14.65 -7.57
CA ILE A 385 28.29 14.57 -6.72
C ILE A 385 27.70 15.96 -6.49
N GLN A 386 26.42 16.14 -6.81
CA GLN A 386 25.76 17.44 -6.71
C GLN A 386 24.25 17.32 -6.43
N VAL A 387 23.70 18.28 -5.69
CA VAL A 387 22.25 18.47 -5.58
C VAL A 387 21.76 19.08 -6.90
N ASN A 388 21.06 18.28 -7.70
CA ASN A 388 20.58 18.69 -9.01
C ASN A 388 19.37 17.85 -9.44
N ASN A 389 18.24 18.51 -9.69
CA ASN A 389 17.03 17.87 -10.21
C ASN A 389 16.85 18.04 -11.73
N LYS A 390 17.80 18.67 -12.43
CA LYS A 390 17.69 18.94 -13.86
C LYS A 390 18.16 17.77 -14.71
N ILE A 391 17.45 17.51 -15.81
CA ILE A 391 17.93 16.63 -16.87
C ILE A 391 18.94 17.35 -17.76
N PRO A 392 19.93 16.63 -18.33
CA PRO A 392 21.00 17.23 -19.14
C PRO A 392 20.56 17.61 -20.56
N ILE A 393 19.29 17.37 -20.92
CA ILE A 393 18.69 17.63 -22.23
C ILE A 393 17.36 18.39 -22.07
N ARG A 394 16.79 18.88 -23.18
CA ARG A 394 15.47 19.52 -23.18
C ARG A 394 14.50 18.64 -23.94
N ILE A 395 13.46 18.17 -23.27
CA ILE A 395 12.41 17.32 -23.87
C ILE A 395 11.14 18.18 -24.01
N SER A 396 10.43 17.99 -25.12
CA SER A 396 9.11 18.59 -25.34
C SER A 396 8.04 17.66 -24.76
N TYR A 397 6.98 18.22 -24.19
CA TYR A 397 5.80 17.47 -23.73
C TYR A 397 5.26 16.51 -24.80
N ASN A 398 5.22 16.97 -26.05
CA ASN A 398 4.77 16.16 -27.20
C ASN A 398 5.72 15.00 -27.55
N ALA A 399 6.94 15.02 -27.02
CA ALA A 399 7.97 14.01 -27.20
C ALA A 399 8.39 13.38 -25.85
N GLN A 400 7.49 13.34 -24.85
CA GLN A 400 7.75 12.76 -23.53
C GLN A 400 8.08 11.26 -23.58
N GLY A 401 7.71 10.56 -24.66
CA GLY A 401 7.95 9.13 -24.82
C GLY A 401 7.29 8.32 -23.71
N GLY A 402 8.05 7.42 -23.09
CA GLY A 402 7.61 6.60 -21.96
C GLY A 402 7.71 7.27 -20.58
N LEU A 403 8.00 8.58 -20.51
CA LEU A 403 8.02 9.31 -19.25
C LEU A 403 6.60 9.71 -18.82
N ARG A 404 6.38 9.65 -17.51
CA ARG A 404 5.17 10.16 -16.84
C ARG A 404 5.52 11.49 -16.17
N LEU A 405 4.61 12.44 -16.33
CA LEU A 405 4.79 13.82 -15.88
C LEU A 405 3.68 14.22 -14.91
N ASP A 406 4.00 15.13 -14.00
CA ASP A 406 2.99 15.87 -13.23
C ASP A 406 2.45 17.08 -14.02
N LYS A 407 1.48 17.79 -13.46
CA LYS A 407 0.82 18.99 -14.01
C LYS A 407 1.79 20.09 -14.41
N ASP A 408 2.94 20.19 -13.73
CA ASP A 408 3.99 21.17 -14.01
C ASP A 408 5.07 20.67 -14.98
N ASN A 409 4.83 19.53 -15.66
CA ASN A 409 5.77 18.84 -16.56
C ASN A 409 7.06 18.35 -15.89
N PHE A 410 7.02 18.07 -14.58
CA PHE A 410 8.11 17.40 -13.89
C PHE A 410 8.03 15.89 -14.03
N ILE A 411 9.16 15.23 -14.21
CA ILE A 411 9.23 13.78 -14.39
C ILE A 411 8.94 13.09 -13.04
N THR A 412 7.88 12.29 -12.99
CA THR A 412 7.49 11.53 -11.80
C THR A 412 7.92 10.06 -11.87
N SER A 413 7.93 9.47 -13.06
CA SER A 413 8.36 8.09 -13.30
C SER A 413 8.50 7.80 -14.81
N GLY A 414 9.00 6.63 -15.17
CA GLY A 414 9.03 6.11 -16.54
C GLY A 414 10.44 5.98 -17.12
N SER A 415 10.50 5.55 -18.37
CA SER A 415 11.76 5.36 -19.08
C SER A 415 11.63 5.75 -20.55
N GLY A 416 12.70 6.25 -21.15
CA GLY A 416 12.72 6.59 -22.57
C GLY A 416 14.10 7.00 -23.08
N GLU A 417 14.27 6.90 -24.40
CA GLU A 417 15.46 7.37 -25.11
C GLU A 417 15.14 8.64 -25.88
N PHE A 418 16.01 9.62 -25.78
CA PHE A 418 15.78 10.97 -26.31
C PHE A 418 17.00 11.48 -27.06
N PRO A 419 16.83 12.11 -28.23
CA PRO A 419 17.94 12.68 -28.96
C PRO A 419 18.55 13.87 -28.19
N ASN A 420 19.87 13.92 -28.12
CA ASN A 420 20.62 15.01 -27.51
C ASN A 420 20.52 16.31 -28.30
N SER A 421 20.33 16.19 -29.62
CA SER A 421 19.88 17.27 -30.48
C SER A 421 18.42 17.58 -30.13
N GLY A 422 18.23 18.34 -29.05
CA GLY A 422 16.91 18.85 -28.68
C GLY A 422 16.19 19.47 -29.88
N PRO A 423 14.85 19.58 -29.85
CA PRO A 423 14.09 20.02 -31.01
C PRO A 423 14.64 21.32 -31.59
N LYS A 424 14.81 21.36 -32.93
CA LYS A 424 15.38 22.50 -33.67
C LYS A 424 14.60 23.83 -33.49
N GLN A 425 13.41 23.77 -32.89
CA GLN A 425 12.55 24.91 -32.58
C GLN A 425 12.55 25.17 -31.07
N GLN A 426 12.48 26.46 -30.69
CA GLN A 426 12.32 26.87 -29.30
C GLN A 426 11.03 26.26 -28.71
N ILE A 427 11.18 25.29 -27.81
CA ILE A 427 10.06 24.73 -27.03
C ILE A 427 9.52 25.86 -26.14
N SER A 428 8.20 26.09 -26.16
CA SER A 428 7.55 27.00 -25.23
C SER A 428 7.80 26.56 -23.78
N LYS A 429 7.93 27.51 -22.84
CA LYS A 429 8.16 27.18 -21.42
C LYS A 429 7.11 26.21 -20.85
N ALA A 430 5.87 26.34 -21.32
CA ALA A 430 4.74 25.50 -20.92
C ALA A 430 4.82 24.05 -21.41
N ASN A 431 5.59 23.75 -22.45
CA ASN A 431 5.73 22.41 -23.01
C ASN A 431 7.12 21.81 -22.74
N ARG A 432 7.92 22.41 -21.87
CA ARG A 432 9.31 22.03 -21.67
C ARG A 432 9.46 21.20 -20.41
N ILE A 433 9.98 20.00 -20.57
CA ILE A 433 10.37 19.11 -19.48
C ILE A 433 11.86 19.35 -19.20
N THR A 434 12.19 19.77 -17.98
CA THR A 434 13.58 20.06 -17.58
C THR A 434 14.00 19.49 -16.23
N ASN A 435 13.05 19.09 -15.38
CA ASN A 435 13.36 18.67 -14.03
C ASN A 435 12.59 17.40 -13.65
N PHE A 436 13.16 16.66 -12.71
CA PHE A 436 12.44 15.64 -11.96
C PHE A 436 11.56 16.29 -10.90
N TYR A 437 10.46 15.61 -10.59
CA TYR A 437 9.64 15.97 -9.45
C TYR A 437 10.37 15.57 -8.16
N GLU A 438 10.48 16.53 -7.24
CA GLU A 438 10.99 16.35 -5.89
C GLU A 438 9.80 16.39 -4.92
N PRO A 439 9.53 15.30 -4.18
CA PRO A 439 8.58 15.32 -3.09
C PRO A 439 8.94 16.38 -2.03
N PRO A 440 7.95 16.86 -1.25
CA PRO A 440 8.23 17.73 -0.09
C PRO A 440 9.33 17.17 0.81
N ASP A 441 10.18 18.05 1.34
CA ASP A 441 11.26 17.73 2.27
C ASP A 441 12.36 16.80 1.71
N THR A 442 12.40 16.62 0.39
CA THR A 442 13.45 15.84 -0.30
C THR A 442 14.06 16.60 -1.46
N LEU A 443 15.36 16.39 -1.66
CA LEU A 443 16.11 16.93 -2.78
C LEU A 443 16.81 15.81 -3.55
N MET A 444 16.95 16.02 -4.86
CA MET A 444 17.59 15.08 -5.76
C MET A 444 19.11 15.28 -5.76
N VAL A 445 19.83 14.21 -5.46
CA VAL A 445 21.29 14.15 -5.55
C VAL A 445 21.68 13.32 -6.77
N GLN A 446 22.54 13.88 -7.61
CA GLN A 446 23.10 13.21 -8.78
C GLN A 446 24.53 12.80 -8.50
N LEU A 447 24.80 11.51 -8.66
CA LEU A 447 26.14 10.93 -8.65
C LEU A 447 26.57 10.64 -10.09
N THR A 448 27.63 11.28 -10.55
CA THR A 448 28.18 11.08 -11.88
C THR A 448 29.19 9.93 -11.87
N CYS A 449 28.85 8.85 -12.56
CA CYS A 449 29.68 7.67 -12.74
C CYS A 449 30.21 7.59 -14.18
N GLY A 450 31.43 7.10 -14.36
CA GLY A 450 32.05 6.96 -15.68
C GLY A 450 33.39 6.25 -15.66
N ARG A 451 33.88 5.81 -16.82
CA ARG A 451 35.15 5.06 -16.90
C ARG A 451 36.39 5.85 -16.50
N GLY A 452 36.36 7.18 -16.64
CA GLY A 452 37.42 8.09 -16.22
C GLY A 452 37.11 8.87 -14.94
N MET A 453 35.99 8.55 -14.28
CA MET A 453 35.56 9.21 -13.03
C MET A 453 36.07 8.43 -11.82
N THR A 454 35.99 9.04 -10.64
CA THR A 454 36.34 8.39 -9.38
C THR A 454 35.53 7.12 -9.17
N ILE A 455 34.24 7.16 -9.52
CA ILE A 455 33.32 6.02 -9.44
C ILE A 455 33.10 5.44 -10.83
N ASN A 456 33.52 4.19 -11.01
CA ASN A 456 33.39 3.43 -12.26
C ASN A 456 32.60 2.14 -12.00
N THR A 457 31.33 2.13 -12.39
CA THR A 457 30.43 0.99 -12.20
C THR A 457 30.84 -0.25 -12.99
N ASP A 458 31.42 -0.11 -14.20
CA ASP A 458 31.92 -1.26 -14.96
C ASP A 458 33.09 -1.94 -14.25
N LYS A 459 33.99 -1.15 -13.64
CA LYS A 459 35.12 -1.67 -12.86
C LYS A 459 34.63 -2.42 -11.62
N LEU A 460 33.65 -1.86 -10.90
CA LEU A 460 33.04 -2.53 -9.76
C LEU A 460 32.43 -3.89 -10.15
N ARG A 461 31.75 -3.97 -11.32
CA ARG A 461 31.25 -5.25 -11.83
C ARG A 461 32.37 -6.24 -12.15
N GLN A 462 33.47 -5.79 -12.74
CA GLN A 462 34.64 -6.64 -13.05
C GLN A 462 35.34 -7.16 -11.78
N GLU A 463 35.31 -6.37 -10.70
CA GLU A 463 35.87 -6.74 -9.39
C GLU A 463 34.93 -7.65 -8.58
N GLY A 464 33.78 -8.05 -9.13
CA GLY A 464 32.83 -8.97 -8.50
C GLY A 464 31.74 -8.30 -7.65
N TYR A 465 31.69 -6.96 -7.61
CA TYR A 465 30.69 -6.21 -6.86
C TYR A 465 29.40 -5.92 -7.65
N GLY A 466 29.14 -6.68 -8.72
CA GLY A 466 27.96 -6.46 -9.55
C GLY A 466 26.63 -6.66 -8.81
N ASP A 467 26.58 -7.62 -7.89
CA ASP A 467 25.40 -7.92 -7.07
C ASP A 467 25.26 -7.06 -5.82
N GLN A 468 26.20 -6.12 -5.58
CA GLN A 468 26.17 -5.25 -4.42
C GLN A 468 25.39 -3.96 -4.71
N PRO A 469 24.76 -3.34 -3.69
CA PRO A 469 24.07 -2.06 -3.84
C PRO A 469 25.06 -0.89 -3.93
N LEU A 470 24.69 0.14 -4.67
CA LEU A 470 25.42 1.41 -4.73
C LEU A 470 24.71 2.43 -3.83
N LEU A 471 25.33 2.78 -2.69
CA LEU A 471 24.67 3.51 -1.61
C LEU A 471 25.31 4.88 -1.38
N LEU A 472 24.49 5.87 -1.03
CA LEU A 472 24.96 7.09 -0.36
C LEU A 472 24.83 6.93 1.15
N VAL A 473 25.82 7.39 1.91
CA VAL A 473 25.84 7.33 3.38
C VAL A 473 25.92 8.74 3.95
N ASP A 474 25.02 9.07 4.87
CA ASP A 474 25.00 10.38 5.56
C ASP A 474 25.92 10.44 6.79
N GLN A 475 25.86 11.56 7.52
CA GLN A 475 26.64 11.78 8.74
C GLN A 475 26.26 10.86 9.91
N TYR A 476 25.09 10.24 9.89
CA TYR A 476 24.57 9.35 10.92
C TYR A 476 24.69 7.87 10.53
N GLY A 477 25.25 7.58 9.35
CA GLY A 477 25.37 6.22 8.83
C GLY A 477 24.09 5.68 8.19
N ASN A 478 23.10 6.53 7.89
CA ASN A 478 21.93 6.14 7.11
C ASN A 478 22.33 5.94 5.65
N THR A 479 21.83 4.85 5.05
CA THR A 479 22.08 4.49 3.64
C THR A 479 20.92 4.88 2.75
N PHE A 480 21.21 5.35 1.55
CA PHE A 480 20.21 5.73 0.54
C PHE A 480 20.50 5.03 -0.78
N GLU A 481 19.48 4.39 -1.33
CA GLU A 481 19.53 3.67 -2.60
C GLU A 481 19.11 4.55 -3.80
N PRO A 482 19.56 4.21 -5.02
CA PRO A 482 19.22 4.98 -6.21
C PRO A 482 17.83 4.65 -6.75
N PHE A 483 17.09 5.69 -7.15
CA PHE A 483 15.73 5.59 -7.71
C PHE A 483 15.70 5.58 -9.25
N GLY A 484 16.87 5.73 -9.89
CA GLY A 484 16.97 5.81 -11.34
C GLY A 484 18.34 6.23 -11.83
N PHE A 485 18.48 6.34 -13.14
CA PHE A 485 19.69 6.82 -13.78
C PHE A 485 19.39 7.56 -15.10
N ILE A 486 20.35 8.38 -15.51
CA ILE A 486 20.41 9.03 -16.82
C ILE A 486 21.70 8.60 -17.49
N ARG A 487 21.61 7.89 -18.61
CA ARG A 487 22.75 7.53 -19.45
C ARG A 487 22.82 8.49 -20.63
N LYS A 488 23.76 9.42 -20.59
CA LYS A 488 24.00 10.38 -21.68
C LYS A 488 25.08 9.86 -22.61
N GLY A 489 24.68 9.40 -23.79
CA GLY A 489 25.58 9.06 -24.90
C GLY A 489 25.92 10.28 -25.77
N GLN A 490 26.52 10.04 -26.94
CA GLN A 490 26.83 11.12 -27.90
C GLN A 490 25.59 11.64 -28.62
N THR A 491 24.76 10.74 -29.13
CA THR A 491 23.58 11.06 -29.94
C THR A 491 22.30 11.11 -29.11
N GLU A 492 22.19 10.24 -28.11
CA GLU A 492 20.97 10.01 -27.35
C GLU A 492 21.24 9.97 -25.84
N THR A 493 20.23 10.37 -25.07
CA THR A 493 20.17 10.25 -23.62
C THR A 493 19.03 9.32 -23.27
N TYR A 494 19.35 8.27 -22.53
CA TYR A 494 18.37 7.35 -21.97
C TYR A 494 18.10 7.71 -20.52
N ILE A 495 16.83 7.85 -20.15
CA ILE A 495 16.38 8.13 -18.79
C ILE A 495 15.60 6.91 -18.32
N ASN A 496 15.93 6.40 -17.14
CA ASN A 496 15.13 5.43 -16.42
C ASN A 496 14.95 5.93 -14.98
N TYR A 497 13.71 6.19 -14.59
CA TYR A 497 13.37 6.68 -13.27
C TYR A 497 12.09 6.00 -12.80
N ASN A 498 12.19 5.16 -11.77
CA ASN A 498 11.01 4.55 -11.17
C ASN A 498 11.13 4.54 -9.66
N PRO A 499 10.41 5.43 -8.96
CA PRO A 499 10.52 5.50 -7.51
C PRO A 499 9.88 4.30 -6.77
N LEU A 500 9.09 3.47 -7.46
CA LEU A 500 8.45 2.27 -6.90
C LEU A 500 9.28 0.99 -7.06
N THR A 501 10.31 1.02 -7.91
CA THR A 501 11.22 -0.11 -8.15
C THR A 501 12.65 0.43 -8.19
N PRO A 502 13.27 0.66 -7.02
CA PRO A 502 14.61 1.20 -6.95
C PRO A 502 15.65 0.23 -7.51
N LEU A 503 16.84 0.76 -7.75
CA LEU A 503 17.97 0.03 -8.30
C LEU A 503 18.77 -0.55 -7.14
N THR A 504 18.53 -1.83 -6.85
CA THR A 504 19.13 -2.52 -5.70
C THR A 504 20.58 -2.97 -5.93
N LYS A 505 21.01 -3.08 -7.20
CA LYS A 505 22.33 -3.60 -7.55
C LYS A 505 23.08 -2.75 -8.56
N VAL A 506 24.40 -2.78 -8.51
CA VAL A 506 25.28 -2.19 -9.54
C VAL A 506 25.04 -2.83 -10.92
N SER A 507 24.59 -4.08 -10.97
CA SER A 507 24.18 -4.76 -12.20
C SER A 507 22.93 -4.17 -12.86
N ASP A 508 22.06 -3.51 -12.09
CA ASP A 508 20.83 -2.89 -12.60
C ASP A 508 21.14 -1.60 -13.38
N LEU A 509 22.31 -1.01 -13.13
CA LEU A 509 22.84 0.13 -13.88
C LEU A 509 23.40 -0.33 -15.24
N PRO A 510 23.25 0.45 -16.31
CA PRO A 510 23.69 0.07 -17.64
C PRO A 510 25.21 -0.05 -17.73
N ALA A 511 25.69 -1.00 -18.53
CA ALA A 511 27.11 -1.08 -18.87
C ALA A 511 27.53 0.13 -19.73
N LEU A 512 28.70 0.70 -19.43
CA LEU A 512 29.22 1.82 -20.18
C LEU A 512 30.10 1.34 -21.33
N PRO A 513 29.96 1.92 -22.54
CA PRO A 513 30.78 1.54 -23.68
C PRO A 513 32.25 1.86 -23.44
N SER A 514 33.13 1.06 -24.04
CA SER A 514 34.59 1.17 -23.86
C SER A 514 35.20 2.45 -24.41
N SER A 515 34.48 3.17 -25.27
CA SER A 515 34.91 4.43 -25.85
C SER A 515 34.97 5.60 -24.86
N GLY A 516 34.40 5.46 -23.65
CA GLY A 516 34.43 6.51 -22.62
C GLY A 516 33.55 7.74 -22.93
N ASN A 517 32.84 7.75 -24.05
CA ASN A 517 32.02 8.87 -24.52
C ASN A 517 30.61 8.91 -23.92
N THR A 518 30.39 8.21 -22.80
CA THR A 518 29.08 8.10 -22.16
C THR A 518 29.24 8.42 -20.68
N THR A 519 28.33 9.25 -20.17
CA THR A 519 28.27 9.64 -18.76
C THR A 519 27.00 9.07 -18.15
N LEU A 520 27.11 8.53 -16.94
CA LEU A 520 25.98 8.00 -16.18
C LEU A 520 25.72 8.91 -14.99
N PHE A 521 24.51 9.43 -14.85
CA PHE A 521 24.06 10.14 -13.66
C PHE A 521 23.14 9.21 -12.90
N VAL A 522 23.55 8.75 -11.72
CA VAL A 522 22.73 7.95 -10.81
C VAL A 522 21.95 8.91 -9.91
N LEU A 523 20.64 8.68 -9.78
CA LEU A 523 19.72 9.60 -9.11
C LEU A 523 19.33 9.07 -7.73
N TYR A 524 19.52 9.89 -6.70
CA TYR A 524 19.11 9.62 -5.32
C TYR A 524 18.15 10.70 -4.85
N ARG A 525 17.31 10.38 -3.85
CA ARG A 525 16.50 11.36 -3.11
C ARG A 525 16.95 11.34 -1.66
N LEU A 526 17.27 12.51 -1.13
CA LEU A 526 17.74 12.66 0.25
C LEU A 526 16.90 13.72 0.97
N PRO A 527 16.70 13.60 2.29
CA PRO A 527 16.06 14.64 3.07
C PRO A 527 16.82 15.96 2.97
N GLU A 528 16.10 17.07 3.06
CA GLU A 528 16.71 18.39 3.28
C GLU A 528 17.62 18.38 4.53
N ASP A 529 18.64 19.22 4.54
CA ASP A 529 19.67 19.34 5.59
C ASP A 529 20.56 18.10 5.83
N THR A 530 20.43 17.06 5.01
CA THR A 530 21.31 15.87 5.07
C THR A 530 22.74 16.19 4.62
N VAL A 531 23.76 15.65 5.29
CA VAL A 531 25.18 15.76 4.89
C VAL A 531 25.67 14.41 4.39
N VAL A 532 25.82 14.27 3.08
CA VAL A 532 26.41 13.07 2.49
C VAL A 532 27.90 13.04 2.80
N ARG A 533 28.35 11.95 3.41
CA ARG A 533 29.74 11.74 3.82
C ARG A 533 30.48 10.74 2.94
N GLU A 534 29.76 9.73 2.45
CA GLU A 534 30.40 8.61 1.76
C GLU A 534 29.51 8.02 0.68
N VAL A 535 30.15 7.41 -0.31
CA VAL A 535 29.51 6.56 -1.32
C VAL A 535 30.08 5.16 -1.16
N ARG A 536 29.20 4.16 -1.08
CA ARG A 536 29.56 2.76 -0.87
C ARG A 536 29.08 1.85 -1.97
N CYS A 537 29.78 0.74 -2.12
CA CYS A 537 29.36 -0.41 -2.90
C CYS A 537 29.30 -1.62 -1.96
N GLY A 538 28.09 -1.98 -1.51
CA GLY A 538 27.91 -2.85 -0.35
C GLY A 538 28.57 -2.23 0.89
N ASP A 539 29.47 -2.97 1.53
CA ASP A 539 30.20 -2.53 2.73
C ASP A 539 31.45 -1.67 2.43
N ILE A 540 31.79 -1.49 1.15
CA ILE A 540 33.10 -0.92 0.78
C ILE A 540 32.96 0.58 0.47
N PRO A 541 33.73 1.45 1.15
CA PRO A 541 33.83 2.87 0.80
C PRO A 541 34.53 3.04 -0.55
N ILE A 542 33.82 3.61 -1.53
CA ILE A 542 34.37 3.86 -2.88
C ILE A 542 34.58 5.35 -3.15
N GLY A 543 33.83 6.22 -2.47
CA GLY A 543 33.94 7.67 -2.59
C GLY A 543 33.70 8.38 -1.26
N SER A 544 34.36 9.49 -1.02
CA SER A 544 34.15 10.35 0.16
C SER A 544 33.75 11.76 -0.28
N THR A 545 32.85 12.40 0.48
CA THR A 545 32.37 13.74 0.18
C THR A 545 31.91 14.44 1.47
N ASN A 546 31.56 15.72 1.36
CA ASN A 546 30.94 16.48 2.44
C ASN A 546 29.85 17.38 1.82
N LEU A 547 28.97 16.76 1.04
CA LEU A 547 27.92 17.46 0.32
C LEU A 547 26.76 17.72 1.27
N LYS A 548 26.51 18.99 1.58
CA LYS A 548 25.30 19.39 2.31
C LYS A 548 24.13 19.53 1.33
N VAL A 549 23.06 18.80 1.59
CA VAL A 549 21.81 18.80 0.82
C VAL A 549 20.97 20.00 1.28
N LEU A 550 21.11 21.12 0.59
CA LEU A 550 20.38 22.35 0.88
C LEU A 550 19.63 22.82 -0.36
N PHE A 551 18.48 23.46 -0.12
CA PHE A 551 17.77 24.18 -1.16
C PHE A 551 18.69 25.26 -1.75
N LYS A 552 19.02 25.13 -3.04
CA LYS A 552 19.65 26.21 -3.79
C LYS A 552 18.55 27.26 -4.05
N LYS A 553 18.50 28.29 -3.21
CA LYS A 553 17.64 29.47 -3.43
C LYS A 553 17.87 30.10 -4.80
#